data_AF-A0A7S2ZP54-F1
#
_entry.id   AF-A0A7S2ZP54-F1
#
_cell.length_a   1.000
_cell.length_b   1.000
_cell.length_c   1.000
_cell.angle_alpha   90.00
_cell.angle_beta   90.00
_cell.angle_gamma   90.00
#
_symmetry.space_group_name_H-M   'P 1'
#
loop_
_entity.id
_entity.type
_entity.pdbx_description
1 polymer ?
#
loop_
_entity_poly.entity_id
_entity_poly.type
_entity_poly.pdbx_seq_one_letter_code
_entity_poly.pdbx_strand_id
1 'polypeptide(L)'
;MHNWIQLLVQERKSELNYLGYITSRGVDGDEEPGSEYLMSISFDWKGATKTVGSSFFGTSPEFEMALYTLFFLCGGERNPVKLADRYNIDVVCYTFAGRYIGTCYPHVHGLEDDE
;
A
#
# COMPACT_ATOMS: atom_id res chain seq x y z
N MET A 1 0.32 -2.68 8.00
CA MET A 1 0.71 -1.25 7.99
C MET A 1 1.10 -0.90 6.56
N HIS A 2 0.50 0.15 5.98
CA HIS A 2 0.65 0.51 4.55
C HIS A 2 0.82 2.02 4.28
N ASN A 3 0.89 2.83 5.33
CA ASN A 3 1.05 4.28 5.19
C ASN A 3 2.53 4.64 5.36
N TRP A 4 3.12 5.32 4.37
CA TRP A 4 4.55 5.60 4.35
C TRP A 4 5.02 6.54 5.47
N ILE A 5 4.17 7.48 5.91
CA ILE A 5 4.50 8.34 7.05
C ILE A 5 4.58 7.52 8.32
N GLN A 6 3.65 6.58 8.52
CA GLN A 6 3.69 5.69 9.66
C GLN A 6 4.93 4.79 9.63
N LEU A 7 5.28 4.23 8.46
CA LEU A 7 6.49 3.44 8.29
C LEU A 7 7.73 4.25 8.71
N LEU A 8 7.86 5.48 8.21
CA LEU A 8 8.95 6.40 8.55
C LEU A 8 9.01 6.72 10.06
N VAL A 9 7.87 6.97 10.70
CA VAL A 9 7.80 7.25 12.14
C VAL A 9 8.23 6.03 12.95
N GLN A 10 7.85 4.83 12.53
CA GLN A 10 8.20 3.57 13.22
C GLN A 10 9.67 3.22 13.03
N GLU A 11 10.22 3.45 11.84
CA GLU A 11 11.64 3.29 11.54
C GLU A 11 12.50 4.24 12.37
N ARG A 12 12.10 5.52 12.47
CA ARG A 12 12.78 6.52 13.33
C ARG A 12 12.75 6.18 14.82
N LYS A 13 11.80 5.36 15.25
CA LYS A 13 11.73 4.83 16.63
C LYS A 13 12.53 3.54 16.82
N SER A 14 13.17 3.02 15.77
CA SER A 14 13.82 1.70 15.75
C SER A 14 12.87 0.56 16.11
N GLU A 15 11.55 0.75 15.91
CA GLU A 15 10.53 -0.30 16.10
C GLU A 15 10.27 -1.09 14.81
N LEU A 16 10.70 -0.54 13.67
CA LEU A 16 10.59 -1.13 12.34
C LEU A 16 11.99 -1.28 11.73
N ASN A 17 12.25 -2.45 11.17
CA ASN A 17 13.48 -2.79 10.43
C ASN A 17 13.11 -3.05 8.96
N TYR A 18 13.58 -2.19 8.07
CA TYR A 18 13.33 -2.33 6.63
C TYR A 18 14.22 -3.43 6.02
N LEU A 19 13.60 -4.36 5.28
CA LEU A 19 14.30 -5.52 4.69
C LEU A 19 14.50 -5.40 3.17
N GLY A 20 13.71 -4.58 2.49
CA GLY A 20 13.82 -4.37 1.04
C GLY A 20 12.51 -3.96 0.39
N TYR A 21 12.56 -3.73 -0.92
CA TYR A 21 11.40 -3.39 -1.75
C TYR A 21 11.36 -4.22 -3.03
N ILE A 22 10.16 -4.38 -3.53
CA ILE A 22 9.81 -5.02 -4.78
C ILE A 22 9.03 -3.98 -5.59
N THR A 23 9.54 -3.66 -6.78
CA THR A 23 8.87 -2.77 -7.71
C THR A 23 7.80 -3.53 -8.49
N SER A 24 6.69 -2.86 -8.79
CA SER A 24 5.62 -3.46 -9.58
C SER A 24 6.10 -3.63 -11.02
N ARG A 25 6.35 -4.87 -11.46
CA ARG A 25 6.67 -5.18 -12.87
C ARG A 25 5.52 -4.71 -13.76
N GLY A 26 5.73 -3.63 -14.50
CA GLY A 26 4.69 -2.99 -15.32
C GLY A 26 4.90 -1.48 -15.48
N VAL A 27 5.78 -0.90 -14.67
CA VAL A 27 6.42 0.38 -14.97
C VAL A 27 7.43 0.13 -16.09
N ASP A 28 7.21 0.73 -17.26
CA ASP A 28 8.13 0.65 -18.40
C ASP A 28 9.57 0.91 -17.94
N GLY A 29 10.49 0.02 -18.33
CA GLY A 29 11.87 -0.06 -17.83
C GLY A 29 12.80 1.11 -18.16
N ASP A 30 12.25 2.27 -18.51
CA ASP A 30 12.97 3.51 -18.83
C ASP A 30 12.93 4.54 -17.69
N GLU A 31 12.22 4.29 -16.59
CA GLU A 31 12.13 5.24 -15.48
C GLU A 31 13.23 5.05 -14.42
N GLU A 32 13.72 6.17 -13.88
CA GLU A 32 14.75 6.14 -12.83
C GLU A 32 14.23 5.38 -11.60
N PRO A 33 15.02 4.43 -11.06
CA PRO A 33 14.64 3.70 -9.86
C PRO A 33 14.42 4.69 -8.70
N GLY A 34 13.28 4.54 -8.01
CA GLY A 34 12.87 5.44 -6.91
C GLY A 34 11.86 6.53 -7.29
N SER A 35 11.46 6.62 -8.56
CA SER A 35 10.36 7.49 -9.04
C SER A 35 8.96 6.87 -8.89
N GLU A 36 8.85 5.72 -8.23
CA GLU A 36 7.60 5.00 -8.05
C GLU A 36 6.83 5.52 -6.83
N TYR A 37 5.59 5.95 -7.03
CA TYR A 37 4.68 6.34 -5.95
C TYR A 37 4.01 5.15 -5.28
N LEU A 38 4.16 3.94 -5.82
CA LEU A 38 3.58 2.72 -5.28
C LEU A 38 4.63 1.61 -5.32
N MET A 39 4.96 1.06 -4.16
CA MET A 39 5.97 0.01 -4.02
C MET A 39 5.51 -1.02 -2.99
N SER A 40 5.93 -2.27 -3.18
CA SER A 40 5.79 -3.31 -2.16
C SER A 40 7.06 -3.38 -1.33
N ILE A 41 6.94 -3.35 -0.01
CA ILE A 41 8.08 -3.43 0.89
C ILE A 41 7.98 -4.62 1.83
N SER A 42 9.14 -5.11 2.26
CA SER A 42 9.30 -6.12 3.30
C SER A 42 9.92 -5.47 4.53
N PHE A 43 9.38 -5.74 5.72
CA PHE A 43 9.92 -5.17 6.95
C PHE A 43 9.59 -6.03 8.17
N ASP A 44 10.45 -5.98 9.18
CA ASP A 44 10.14 -6.49 10.52
C ASP A 44 9.54 -5.36 11.36
N TRP A 45 8.48 -5.68 12.09
CA TRP A 45 7.89 -4.77 13.05
C TRP A 45 7.64 -5.49 14.36
N LYS A 46 8.27 -5.02 15.44
CA LYS A 46 8.13 -5.59 16.80
C LYS A 46 8.36 -7.11 16.87
N GLY A 47 9.30 -7.63 16.08
CA GLY A 47 9.64 -9.05 16.04
C GLY A 47 8.76 -9.92 15.15
N ALA A 48 7.81 -9.33 14.41
CA ALA A 48 7.06 -10.01 13.36
C ALA A 48 7.48 -9.51 11.98
N THR A 49 7.83 -10.42 11.08
CA THR A 49 8.20 -10.11 9.70
C THR A 49 6.95 -9.99 8.84
N LYS A 50 6.84 -8.88 8.11
CA LYS A 50 5.88 -8.71 7.03
C LYS A 50 6.61 -8.87 5.70
N THR A 51 6.31 -9.97 4.99
CA THR A 51 7.02 -10.36 3.77
C THR A 51 6.70 -9.45 2.60
N VAL A 52 5.44 -9.07 2.37
CA VAL A 52 5.06 -8.15 1.30
C VAL A 52 4.03 -7.14 1.83
N GLY A 53 4.17 -5.88 1.42
CA GLY A 53 3.23 -4.83 1.80
C GLY A 53 3.26 -3.68 0.83
N SER A 54 2.28 -3.62 -0.07
CA SER A 54 2.14 -2.51 -1.01
C SER A 54 1.71 -1.24 -0.29
N SER A 55 2.43 -0.14 -0.52
CA SER A 55 2.18 1.16 0.11
C SER A 55 2.39 2.27 -0.90
N PHE A 56 1.60 3.33 -0.79
CA PHE A 56 1.90 4.56 -1.52
C PHE A 56 3.06 5.29 -0.84
N PHE A 57 3.99 5.84 -1.61
CA PHE A 57 5.14 6.60 -1.15
C PHE A 57 5.13 8.00 -1.75
N GLY A 58 5.41 9.02 -0.94
CA GLY A 58 5.44 10.42 -1.40
C GLY A 58 4.05 11.03 -1.67
N THR A 59 2.98 10.27 -1.46
CA THR A 59 1.59 10.75 -1.50
C THR A 59 1.24 11.54 -0.25
N SER A 60 0.25 12.41 -0.35
CA SER A 60 -0.26 13.13 0.81
C SER A 60 -1.27 12.29 1.61
N PRO A 61 -1.39 12.48 2.94
CA PRO A 61 -2.38 11.78 3.75
C PRO A 61 -3.82 11.98 3.26
N GLU A 62 -4.14 13.18 2.77
CA GLU A 62 -5.46 13.49 2.23
C GLU A 62 -5.78 12.72 0.95
N PHE A 63 -4.79 12.43 0.11
CA PHE A 63 -4.97 11.58 -1.08
C PHE A 63 -5.38 10.16 -0.67
N GLU A 64 -4.63 9.52 0.22
CA GLU A 64 -4.94 8.17 0.71
C GLU A 64 -6.30 8.12 1.42
N MET A 65 -6.58 9.11 2.28
CA MET A 65 -7.84 9.19 3.02
C MET A 65 -9.04 9.36 2.09
N ALA A 66 -8.93 10.23 1.07
CA ALA A 66 -9.97 10.43 0.07
C ALA A 66 -10.21 9.16 -0.76
N LEU A 67 -9.14 8.50 -1.19
CA LEU A 67 -9.20 7.26 -1.96
C LEU A 67 -9.91 6.15 -1.19
N TYR A 68 -9.51 5.90 0.05
CA TYR A 68 -10.12 4.84 0.88
C TYR A 68 -11.57 5.16 1.24
N THR A 69 -11.90 6.43 1.48
CA THR A 69 -13.28 6.86 1.74
C THR A 69 -14.17 6.61 0.52
N LEU A 70 -13.68 6.93 -0.68
CA LEU A 70 -14.42 6.68 -1.93
C LEU A 70 -14.72 5.19 -2.10
N PHE A 71 -13.71 4.33 -1.99
CA PHE A 71 -13.90 2.89 -2.18
C PHE A 71 -14.75 2.24 -1.09
N PHE A 72 -14.64 2.72 0.14
CA PHE A 72 -15.56 2.31 1.21
C PHE A 72 -17.02 2.62 0.86
N LEU A 73 -17.30 3.82 0.32
CA LEU A 73 -18.65 4.21 -0.08
C LEU A 73 -19.16 3.47 -1.32
N CYS A 74 -18.25 3.03 -2.21
CA CYS A 74 -18.61 2.16 -3.34
C CYS A 74 -19.06 0.77 -2.89
N GLY A 75 -18.69 0.33 -1.68
CA GLY A 75 -19.20 -0.91 -1.06
C GLY A 75 -18.56 -2.21 -1.54
N GLY A 76 -17.55 -2.15 -2.42
CA GLY A 76 -16.76 -3.31 -2.83
C GLY A 76 -15.60 -3.56 -1.87
N GLU A 77 -15.32 -4.82 -1.53
CA GLU A 77 -14.14 -5.17 -0.73
C GLU A 77 -12.84 -5.07 -1.53
N ARG A 78 -12.87 -5.39 -2.83
CA ARG A 78 -11.72 -5.33 -3.73
C ARG A 78 -12.10 -4.53 -4.97
N ASN A 79 -11.45 -3.39 -5.14
CA ASN A 79 -11.82 -2.41 -6.15
C ASN A 79 -10.66 -2.22 -7.13
N PRO A 80 -10.74 -2.79 -8.35
CA PRO A 80 -9.71 -2.60 -9.35
C PRO A 80 -9.74 -1.14 -9.84
N VAL A 81 -8.59 -0.49 -9.84
CA VAL A 81 -8.44 0.90 -10.25
C VAL A 81 -7.14 1.10 -11.02
N LYS A 82 -7.22 1.92 -12.06
CA LYS A 82 -6.07 2.43 -12.80
C LYS A 82 -5.75 3.84 -12.30
N LEU A 83 -4.64 4.02 -11.59
CA LEU A 83 -4.19 5.32 -11.09
C LEU A 83 -3.11 5.92 -12.00
N ALA A 84 -3.26 7.21 -12.30
CA ALA A 84 -2.33 8.00 -13.12
C ALA A 84 -1.95 7.32 -14.45
N ASP A 85 -2.86 6.53 -15.02
CA ASP A 85 -2.65 5.69 -16.20
C ASP A 85 -1.49 4.68 -16.16
N ARG A 86 -0.79 4.56 -15.02
CA ARG A 86 0.42 3.76 -14.83
C ARG A 86 0.21 2.59 -13.88
N TYR A 87 -0.57 2.78 -12.81
CA TYR A 87 -0.72 1.76 -11.77
C TYR A 87 -2.06 1.04 -11.91
N ASN A 88 -2.04 -0.20 -12.35
CA ASN A 88 -3.19 -1.10 -12.27
C ASN A 88 -3.11 -1.85 -10.95
N ILE A 89 -3.97 -1.50 -10.00
CA ILE A 89 -3.99 -2.07 -8.65
C ILE A 89 -5.40 -2.39 -8.19
N ASP A 90 -5.48 -3.21 -7.15
CA ASP A 90 -6.69 -3.32 -6.36
C ASP A 90 -6.57 -2.45 -5.11
N VAL A 91 -7.59 -1.63 -4.83
CA VAL A 91 -7.76 -1.05 -3.50
C VAL A 91 -8.67 -1.97 -2.72
N VAL A 92 -8.07 -2.65 -1.73
CA VAL A 92 -8.78 -3.53 -0.81
C VAL A 92 -9.29 -2.68 0.35
N CYS A 93 -10.59 -2.77 0.66
CA CYS A 93 -11.22 -2.07 1.75
C CYS A 93 -12.20 -2.98 2.48
N TYR A 94 -11.86 -3.37 3.70
CA TYR A 94 -12.73 -4.12 4.57
C TYR A 94 -13.67 -3.19 5.33
N THR A 95 -14.87 -3.68 5.63
CA THR A 95 -15.85 -2.95 6.44
C THR A 95 -16.07 -3.64 7.78
N PHE A 96 -16.32 -2.84 8.82
CA PHE A 96 -16.70 -3.33 10.13
C PHE A 96 -18.15 -2.98 10.41
N ALA A 97 -18.96 -3.97 10.79
CA ALA A 97 -20.40 -3.84 11.04
C ALA A 97 -21.18 -3.16 9.88
N GLY A 98 -20.66 -3.26 8.65
CA GLY A 98 -21.25 -2.69 7.42
C GLY A 98 -21.37 -1.16 7.39
N ARG A 99 -20.81 -0.45 8.39
CA ARG A 99 -20.99 1.00 8.56
C ARG A 99 -19.72 1.75 8.92
N TYR A 100 -18.65 1.04 9.25
CA TYR A 100 -17.37 1.62 9.62
C TYR A 100 -16.29 1.12 8.66
N ILE A 101 -15.36 2.02 8.32
CA ILE A 101 -14.15 1.67 7.57
C ILE A 101 -13.29 0.78 8.46
N GLY A 102 -12.91 -0.40 7.93
CA GLY A 102 -11.93 -1.29 8.52
C GLY A 102 -10.54 -1.01 7.98
N THR A 103 -9.81 -2.06 7.60
CA THR A 103 -8.50 -1.93 6.94
C THR A 103 -8.70 -1.61 5.47
N CYS A 104 -7.98 -0.59 4.98
CA CYS A 104 -7.87 -0.29 3.56
C CYS A 104 -6.40 -0.17 3.16
N TYR A 105 -6.04 -0.73 2.01
CA TYR A 105 -4.68 -0.68 1.48
C TYR A 105 -4.65 -0.93 -0.03
N PRO A 106 -3.66 -0.39 -0.76
CA PRO A 106 -3.42 -0.77 -2.14
C PRO A 106 -2.81 -2.18 -2.18
N HIS A 107 -3.13 -2.93 -3.21
CA HIS A 107 -2.56 -4.24 -3.48
C HIS A 107 -2.13 -4.32 -4.94
N VAL A 108 -0.85 -4.59 -5.15
CA VAL A 108 -0.24 -4.74 -6.48
C VAL A 108 -0.44 -6.17 -6.95
N HIS A 109 -1.00 -6.35 -8.15
CA HIS A 109 -1.20 -7.68 -8.74
C HIS A 109 0.14 -8.41 -8.95
N GLY A 110 0.16 -9.72 -8.68
CA GLY A 110 1.32 -10.59 -8.92
C GLY A 110 2.35 -10.63 -7.78
N LEU A 111 2.06 -9.96 -6.66
CA LEU A 111 2.80 -10.09 -5.40
C LEU A 111 1.83 -10.64 -4.35
N GLU A 112 1.81 -11.97 -4.22
CA GLU A 112 1.02 -12.64 -3.19
C GLU A 112 1.77 -12.54 -1.85
N ASP A 113 1.03 -12.16 -0.80
CA ASP A 113 1.47 -12.40 0.57
C ASP A 113 1.30 -13.92 0.81
N ASP A 114 2.40 -14.66 0.92
CA ASP A 114 2.36 -16.02 1.47
C ASP A 114 1.86 -15.92 2.92
N GLU A 115 0.62 -16.33 3.16
CA GLU A 115 -0.02 -16.40 4.48
C GLU A 115 0.42 -17.64 5.26
#